data_AF-A0A939X3H5-F1
#
_entry.id   AF-A0A939X3H5-F1
#
_cell.length_a   1.000
_cell.length_b   1.000
_cell.length_c   1.000
_cell.angle_alpha   90.00
_cell.angle_beta   90.00
_cell.angle_gamma   90.00
#
_symmetry.space_group_name_H-M   'P 1'
#
loop_
_entity.id
_entity.type
_entity.pdbx_description
1 polymer ?
#
loop_
_entity_poly.entity_id
_entity_poly.type
_entity_poly.pdbx_seq_one_letter_code
_entity_poly.pdbx_strand_id
1 'polypeptide(L)'
;MPDMTVLPAYIDSPEEMLNLLHTFISFFFLLGIFSFIVLIAVIVTLILLLKSKAREKETGKYIYHVIQAQEEERARISSELHDTVAQDLRAALSTTKDENTAGIIRSCISSIRSLCYNLAPPDIDVQNLSSAIQDLCISFRDESNLDVSLAIRSEAVDILNSPVLPNAQKLNIYRIIQESLFNVQKHAHAEEVSVIIRREVR
;
A
#
# COMPACT_ATOMS: atom_id res chain seq x y z
N MET A 1 -41.61 22.15 -73.48
CA MET A 1 -40.56 21.29 -74.06
C MET A 1 -39.36 21.38 -73.14
N PRO A 2 -38.81 20.27 -72.61
CA PRO A 2 -37.68 20.30 -71.70
C PRO A 2 -36.36 20.36 -72.48
N ASP A 3 -35.46 21.24 -72.05
CA ASP A 3 -34.09 21.34 -72.53
C ASP A 3 -33.30 20.11 -72.06
N MET A 4 -32.71 19.38 -73.00
CA MET A 4 -32.16 18.05 -72.82
C MET A 4 -30.72 18.03 -73.35
N THR A 5 -29.79 18.75 -72.73
CA THR A 5 -28.34 18.53 -72.95
C THR A 5 -27.51 19.23 -71.87
N VAL A 6 -27.33 18.58 -70.72
CA VAL A 6 -26.08 18.69 -69.95
C VAL A 6 -25.73 17.28 -69.45
N LEU A 7 -25.19 16.46 -70.35
CA LEU A 7 -24.54 15.20 -69.96
C LEU A 7 -23.24 15.55 -69.21
N PRO A 8 -22.91 14.88 -68.10
CA PRO A 8 -21.66 15.12 -67.39
C PRO A 8 -20.48 14.78 -68.31
N ALA A 9 -19.42 15.58 -68.24
CA ALA A 9 -18.22 15.49 -69.08
C ALA A 9 -17.76 14.03 -69.24
N TYR A 10 -17.91 13.51 -70.45
CA TYR A 10 -17.39 12.21 -70.87
C TYR A 10 -15.86 12.36 -70.99
N ILE A 11 -15.11 11.47 -70.35
CA ILE A 11 -13.64 11.45 -70.35
C ILE A 11 -13.17 11.30 -71.81
N ASP A 12 -12.63 12.36 -72.40
CA ASP A 12 -12.50 12.48 -73.86
C ASP A 12 -11.09 12.11 -74.37
N SER A 13 -10.14 11.76 -73.48
CA SER A 13 -8.81 11.29 -73.87
C SER A 13 -8.30 10.09 -73.06
N PRO A 14 -7.59 9.12 -73.68
CA PRO A 14 -6.98 7.99 -72.98
C PRO A 14 -6.01 8.39 -71.85
N GLU A 15 -5.43 9.59 -71.93
CA GLU A 15 -4.50 10.14 -70.93
C GLU A 15 -5.22 10.53 -69.63
N GLU A 16 -6.42 11.12 -69.70
CA GLU A 16 -7.23 11.46 -68.53
C GLU A 16 -7.68 10.21 -67.77
N MET A 17 -8.05 9.15 -68.50
CA MET A 17 -8.42 7.87 -67.90
C MET A 17 -7.23 7.21 -67.19
N LEU A 18 -6.04 7.28 -67.78
CA LEU A 18 -4.81 6.74 -67.19
C LEU A 18 -4.39 7.50 -65.92
N ASN A 19 -4.49 8.83 -65.93
CA ASN A 19 -4.20 9.68 -64.77
C ASN A 19 -5.16 9.38 -63.60
N LEU A 20 -6.46 9.24 -63.89
CA LEU A 20 -7.47 8.91 -62.89
C LEU A 20 -7.17 7.56 -62.22
N LEU A 21 -6.84 6.54 -63.02
CA LEU A 21 -6.48 5.22 -62.53
C LEU A 21 -5.22 5.25 -61.65
N HIS A 22 -4.21 6.04 -62.04
CA HIS A 22 -3.01 6.23 -61.23
C HIS A 22 -3.30 6.92 -59.89
N THR A 23 -4.15 7.95 -59.86
CA THR A 23 -4.57 8.61 -58.62
C THR A 23 -5.30 7.64 -57.69
N PHE A 24 -6.21 6.82 -58.22
CA PHE A 24 -6.90 5.80 -57.41
C PHE A 24 -5.92 4.77 -56.82
N ILE A 25 -5.03 4.21 -57.64
CA ILE A 25 -4.04 3.23 -57.18
C ILE A 25 -3.15 3.85 -56.08
N SER A 26 -2.65 5.07 -56.30
CA SER A 26 -1.80 5.78 -55.34
C SER A 26 -2.53 6.03 -54.01
N PHE A 27 -3.82 6.42 -54.07
CA PHE A 27 -4.65 6.63 -52.87
C PHE A 27 -4.84 5.34 -52.07
N PHE A 28 -5.23 4.23 -52.70
CA PHE A 28 -5.43 2.96 -52.00
C PHE A 28 -4.12 2.39 -51.44
N PHE A 29 -3.00 2.61 -52.14
CA PHE A 29 -1.68 2.24 -51.65
C PHE A 29 -1.31 3.00 -50.36
N LEU A 30 -1.49 4.33 -50.35
CA LEU A 30 -1.26 5.16 -49.16
C LEU A 30 -2.19 4.78 -48.00
N LEU A 31 -3.46 4.49 -48.29
CA LEU A 31 -4.43 4.02 -47.29
C LEU A 31 -3.99 2.69 -46.67
N GLY A 32 -3.47 1.77 -47.48
CA GLY A 32 -2.92 0.50 -47.01
C GLY A 32 -1.73 0.69 -46.08
N ILE A 33 -0.79 1.56 -46.45
CA ILE A 33 0.36 1.92 -45.59
C ILE A 33 -0.11 2.52 -44.28
N PHE A 34 -1.04 3.48 -44.34
CA PHE A 34 -1.58 4.13 -43.14
C PHE A 34 -2.27 3.11 -42.22
N SER A 35 -3.13 2.24 -42.77
CA SER A 35 -3.79 1.18 -42.01
C SER A 35 -2.78 0.22 -41.38
N PHE A 36 -1.69 -0.10 -42.07
CA PHE A 36 -0.62 -0.96 -41.54
C PHE A 36 0.14 -0.30 -40.39
N ILE A 37 0.46 1.00 -40.52
CA ILE A 37 1.09 1.78 -39.44
C ILE A 37 0.19 1.82 -38.20
N VAL A 38 -1.11 2.09 -38.39
CA VAL A 38 -2.09 2.10 -37.30
C VAL A 38 -2.18 0.72 -36.63
N LEU A 39 -2.23 -0.35 -37.42
CA LEU A 39 -2.25 -1.71 -36.90
C LEU A 39 -1.02 -2.01 -36.03
N ILE A 40 0.19 -1.66 -36.51
CA ILE A 40 1.42 -1.82 -35.75
C ILE A 40 1.37 -1.00 -34.47
N ALA A 41 0.94 0.27 -34.53
CA ALA A 41 0.84 1.14 -33.36
C ALA A 41 -0.08 0.52 -32.30
N VAL A 42 -1.26 0.02 -32.70
CA VAL A 42 -2.21 -0.66 -31.80
C VAL A 42 -1.59 -1.91 -31.16
N ILE A 43 -0.90 -2.74 -31.95
CA ILE A 43 -0.23 -3.95 -31.44
C ILE A 43 0.85 -3.57 -30.43
N VAL A 44 1.70 -2.59 -30.74
CA VAL A 44 2.75 -2.11 -29.84
C VAL A 44 2.15 -1.58 -28.53
N THR A 45 1.11 -0.73 -28.61
CA THR A 45 0.42 -0.23 -27.42
C THR A 45 -0.17 -1.36 -26.58
N LEU A 46 -0.79 -2.36 -27.20
CA LEU A 46 -1.34 -3.52 -26.50
C LEU A 46 -0.25 -4.32 -25.76
N ILE A 47 0.90 -4.57 -26.41
CA ILE A 47 2.04 -5.26 -25.80
C ILE A 47 2.59 -4.47 -24.61
N LEU A 48 2.74 -3.15 -24.74
CA LEU A 48 3.22 -2.28 -23.66
C LEU A 48 2.27 -2.28 -22.46
N LEU A 49 0.95 -2.24 -22.70
CA LEU A 49 -0.07 -2.31 -21.65
C LEU A 49 -0.05 -3.65 -20.91
N LEU A 50 0.06 -4.76 -21.64
CA LEU A 50 0.14 -6.09 -21.04
C LEU A 50 1.42 -6.24 -20.18
N LYS A 51 2.56 -5.77 -20.70
CA LYS A 51 3.83 -5.78 -19.96
C LYS A 51 3.78 -4.89 -18.72
N SER A 52 3.09 -3.74 -18.79
CA SER A 52 2.88 -2.86 -17.64
C SER A 52 2.12 -3.58 -16.52
N LYS A 53 0.99 -4.22 -16.84
CA LYS A 53 0.18 -4.96 -15.87
C LYS A 53 0.93 -6.15 -15.27
N ALA A 54 1.76 -6.84 -16.06
CA ALA A 54 2.57 -7.95 -15.56
C ALA A 54 3.62 -7.48 -14.53
N ARG A 55 4.34 -6.40 -14.85
CA ARG A 55 5.33 -5.78 -13.94
C ARG A 55 4.68 -5.32 -12.64
N GLU A 56 3.51 -4.69 -12.71
CA GLU A 56 2.78 -4.24 -11.52
C GLU A 56 2.46 -5.41 -10.56
N LYS A 57 2.06 -6.57 -11.10
CA LYS A 57 1.82 -7.78 -10.30
C LYS A 57 3.09 -8.36 -9.70
N GLU A 58 4.19 -8.39 -10.46
CA GLU A 58 5.48 -8.87 -9.96
C GLU A 58 6.03 -7.96 -8.86
N THR A 59 5.97 -6.64 -9.07
CA THR A 59 6.34 -5.64 -8.07
C THR A 59 5.50 -5.78 -6.81
N GLY A 60 4.18 -5.98 -6.93
CA GLY A 60 3.30 -6.22 -5.79
C GLY A 60 3.68 -7.47 -4.98
N LYS A 61 4.01 -8.58 -5.66
CA LYS A 61 4.48 -9.80 -5.01
C LYS A 61 5.83 -9.60 -4.31
N TYR A 62 6.76 -8.90 -4.96
CA TYR A 62 8.07 -8.62 -4.38
C TYR A 62 7.95 -7.77 -3.11
N ILE A 63 7.18 -6.68 -3.17
CA ILE A 63 6.89 -5.82 -2.01
C ILE A 63 6.24 -6.64 -0.89
N TYR A 64 5.28 -7.50 -1.21
CA TYR A 64 4.65 -8.39 -0.22
C TYR A 64 5.68 -9.27 0.49
N HIS A 65 6.57 -9.94 -0.26
CA HIS A 65 7.60 -10.80 0.34
C HIS A 65 8.61 -10.02 1.19
N VAL A 66 8.99 -8.81 0.76
CA VAL A 66 9.88 -7.94 1.54
C VAL A 66 9.22 -7.54 2.87
N ILE A 67 7.94 -7.16 2.84
CA ILE A 67 7.19 -6.81 4.06
C ILE A 67 7.10 -8.02 4.99
N GLN A 68 6.77 -9.21 4.47
CA GLN A 68 6.68 -10.41 5.31
C GLN A 68 8.03 -10.77 5.95
N ALA A 69 9.11 -10.77 5.18
CA ALA A 69 10.45 -11.01 5.72
C ALA A 69 10.84 -9.98 6.79
N GLN A 70 10.46 -8.71 6.59
CA GLN A 70 10.70 -7.67 7.58
C GLN A 70 9.89 -7.88 8.87
N GLU A 71 8.63 -8.30 8.78
CA GLU A 71 7.81 -8.60 9.96
C GLU A 71 8.33 -9.83 10.73
N GLU A 72 8.75 -10.88 10.02
CA GLU A 72 9.40 -12.06 10.62
C GLU A 72 10.69 -11.66 11.36
N GLU A 73 11.49 -10.80 10.75
CA GLU A 73 12.73 -10.34 11.38
C GLU A 73 12.47 -9.46 12.60
N ARG A 74 11.47 -8.57 12.53
CA ARG A 74 11.03 -7.79 13.69
C ARG A 74 10.57 -8.69 14.85
N ALA A 75 9.83 -9.75 14.55
CA ALA A 75 9.39 -10.73 15.54
C ALA A 75 10.58 -11.48 16.15
N ARG A 76 11.53 -11.92 15.31
CA ARG A 76 12.78 -12.56 15.75
C ARG A 76 13.57 -11.67 16.71
N ILE A 77 13.83 -10.42 16.32
CA ILE A 77 14.60 -9.46 17.14
C ILE A 77 13.88 -9.18 18.46
N SER A 78 12.55 -8.99 18.44
CA SER A 78 11.77 -8.76 19.66
C SER A 78 11.90 -9.94 20.64
N SER A 79 11.78 -11.18 20.13
CA SER A 79 11.94 -12.40 20.93
C SER A 79 13.36 -12.51 21.48
N GLU A 80 14.39 -12.28 20.66
CA GLU A 80 15.77 -12.36 21.09
C GLU A 80 16.10 -11.33 22.17
N LEU A 81 15.64 -10.09 22.02
CA LEU A 81 15.80 -9.04 23.05
C LEU A 81 15.09 -9.38 24.36
N HIS A 82 13.88 -9.94 24.28
CA HIS A 82 13.12 -10.34 25.46
C HIS A 82 13.79 -11.51 26.19
N ASP A 83 14.30 -12.50 25.46
CA ASP A 83 14.84 -13.72 26.05
C ASP A 83 16.28 -13.57 26.52
N THR A 84 17.08 -12.71 25.88
CA THR A 84 18.46 -12.47 26.30
C THR A 84 18.55 -11.26 27.23
N VAL A 85 18.40 -10.06 26.67
CA VAL A 85 18.70 -8.81 27.38
C VAL A 85 17.74 -8.55 28.54
N ALA A 86 16.43 -8.76 28.34
CA ALA A 86 15.47 -8.54 29.43
C ALA A 86 15.60 -9.59 30.55
N GLN A 87 15.99 -10.84 30.22
CA GLN A 87 16.27 -11.85 31.24
C GLN A 87 17.56 -11.54 32.01
N ASP A 88 18.64 -11.14 31.32
CA ASP A 88 19.91 -10.77 31.95
C ASP A 88 19.74 -9.58 32.91
N LEU A 89 18.95 -8.58 32.52
CA LEU A 89 18.64 -7.45 33.40
C LEU A 89 17.80 -7.87 34.62
N ARG A 90 16.85 -8.82 34.47
CA ARG A 90 16.11 -9.36 35.61
C ARG A 90 17.03 -10.13 36.55
N ALA A 91 17.98 -10.90 36.02
CA ALA A 91 18.99 -11.59 36.82
C ALA A 91 19.88 -10.57 37.58
N ALA A 92 20.35 -9.51 36.91
CA ALA A 92 21.10 -8.43 37.55
C ALA A 92 20.28 -7.71 38.64
N LEU A 93 18.99 -7.45 38.39
CA LEU A 93 18.09 -6.86 39.38
C LEU A 93 17.91 -7.76 40.61
N SER A 94 17.89 -9.07 40.43
CA SER A 94 17.73 -10.02 41.55
C SER A 94 18.98 -10.12 42.44
N THR A 95 20.14 -9.73 41.92
CA THR A 95 21.43 -9.82 42.63
C THR A 95 21.90 -8.49 43.19
N THR A 96 21.37 -7.35 42.70
CA THR A 96 21.72 -6.04 43.22
C THR A 96 21.11 -5.77 44.61
N LYS A 97 21.90 -5.17 45.49
CA LYS A 97 21.46 -4.70 46.82
C LYS A 97 21.40 -3.17 46.91
N ASP A 98 21.89 -2.48 45.87
CA ASP A 98 21.86 -1.02 45.78
C ASP A 98 20.58 -0.58 45.08
N GLU A 99 19.76 0.20 45.80
CA GLU A 99 18.44 0.63 45.33
C GLU A 99 18.53 1.58 44.13
N ASN A 100 19.60 2.37 44.03
CA ASN A 100 19.82 3.26 42.90
C ASN A 100 20.09 2.46 41.62
N THR A 101 20.99 1.49 41.69
CA THR A 101 21.26 0.53 40.60
C THR A 101 20.01 -0.27 40.25
N ALA A 102 19.23 -0.71 41.24
CA ALA A 102 17.96 -1.40 41.02
C ALA A 102 16.94 -0.52 40.26
N GLY A 103 16.88 0.78 40.59
CA GLY A 103 16.09 1.77 39.87
C GLY A 103 16.48 1.89 38.39
N ILE A 104 17.78 1.99 38.10
CA ILE A 104 18.30 2.07 36.72
C ILE A 104 17.96 0.80 35.95
N ILE A 105 18.19 -0.39 36.53
CA ILE A 105 17.88 -1.66 35.87
C ILE A 105 16.39 -1.79 35.57
N ARG A 106 15.50 -1.39 36.49
CA ARG A 106 14.04 -1.37 36.24
C ARG A 106 13.67 -0.45 35.07
N SER A 107 14.29 0.72 34.97
CA SER A 107 14.10 1.63 33.83
C SER A 107 14.58 1.02 32.51
N CYS A 108 15.73 0.34 32.49
CA CYS A 108 16.22 -0.38 31.32
C CYS A 108 15.28 -1.52 30.90
N ILE A 109 14.76 -2.30 31.86
CA ILE A 109 13.77 -3.35 31.58
C ILE A 109 12.51 -2.75 30.95
N SER A 110 12.01 -1.64 31.49
CA SER A 110 10.85 -0.94 30.93
C SER A 110 11.12 -0.49 29.49
N SER A 111 12.29 0.12 29.25
CA SER A 111 12.70 0.60 27.93
C SER A 111 12.80 -0.53 26.90
N ILE A 112 13.36 -1.68 27.28
CA ILE A 112 13.44 -2.87 26.41
C ILE A 112 12.06 -3.42 26.12
N ARG A 113 11.16 -3.48 27.11
CA ARG A 113 9.77 -3.94 26.88
C ARG A 113 9.05 -3.05 25.87
N SER A 114 9.17 -1.72 26.00
CA SER A 114 8.60 -0.80 25.02
C SER A 114 9.25 -0.97 23.62
N LEU A 115 10.57 -1.22 23.54
CA LEU A 115 11.24 -1.51 22.27
C LEU A 115 10.74 -2.82 21.63
N CYS A 116 10.63 -3.89 22.41
CA CYS A 116 10.08 -5.18 21.95
C CYS A 116 8.66 -5.00 21.45
N TYR A 117 7.81 -4.28 22.18
CA TYR A 117 6.42 -3.99 21.79
C TYR A 117 6.32 -3.21 20.48
N ASN A 118 7.23 -2.25 20.26
CA ASN A 118 7.33 -1.50 19.00
C ASN A 118 7.83 -2.36 17.83
N LEU A 119 8.81 -3.24 18.08
CA LEU A 119 9.35 -4.15 17.07
C LEU A 119 8.29 -5.17 16.65
N ALA A 120 7.77 -5.92 17.60
CA ALA A 120 6.71 -6.89 17.38
C ALA A 120 5.78 -6.88 18.60
N PRO A 121 4.55 -6.37 18.44
CA PRO A 121 3.54 -6.44 19.48
C PRO A 121 3.32 -7.93 19.81
N PRO A 122 3.37 -8.33 21.09
CA PRO A 122 3.11 -9.71 21.47
C PRO A 122 1.69 -10.09 21.05
N ASP A 123 1.57 -11.20 20.31
CA ASP A 123 0.34 -11.79 19.78
C ASP A 123 -0.82 -10.80 19.63
N ILE A 124 -0.76 -9.98 18.56
CA ILE A 124 -1.96 -9.28 18.11
C ILE A 124 -3.01 -10.37 17.85
N ASP A 125 -4.06 -10.40 18.66
CA ASP A 125 -5.24 -11.17 18.34
C ASP A 125 -5.89 -10.54 17.11
N VAL A 126 -5.39 -10.92 15.94
CA VAL A 126 -5.89 -10.50 14.63
C VAL A 126 -7.34 -10.96 14.42
N GLN A 127 -7.91 -11.78 15.30
CA GLN A 127 -9.35 -12.06 15.26
C GLN A 127 -10.16 -10.87 15.76
N ASN A 128 -9.62 -10.02 16.66
CA ASN A 128 -10.28 -8.83 17.16
C ASN A 128 -9.39 -7.57 17.06
N LEU A 129 -9.17 -7.12 15.82
CA LEU A 129 -8.37 -5.93 15.52
C LEU A 129 -8.89 -4.67 16.24
N SER A 130 -10.21 -4.54 16.41
CA SER A 130 -10.78 -3.38 17.12
C SER A 130 -10.31 -3.29 18.57
N SER A 131 -10.26 -4.43 19.29
CA SER A 131 -9.73 -4.51 20.65
C SER A 131 -8.24 -4.23 20.68
N ALA A 132 -7.47 -4.82 19.76
CA ALA A 132 -6.03 -4.60 19.70
C ALA A 132 -5.65 -3.12 19.50
N ILE A 133 -6.40 -2.38 18.68
CA ILE A 133 -6.20 -0.94 18.49
C ILE A 133 -6.56 -0.14 19.76
N GLN A 134 -7.60 -0.58 20.48
CA GLN A 134 -7.98 0.02 21.76
C GLN A 134 -6.88 -0.16 22.81
N ASP A 135 -6.36 -1.37 22.96
CA ASP A 135 -5.27 -1.68 23.88
C ASP A 135 -4.01 -0.86 23.53
N LEU A 136 -3.67 -0.77 22.24
CA LEU A 136 -2.57 0.07 21.75
C LEU A 136 -2.74 1.54 22.17
N CYS A 137 -3.93 2.12 21.99
CA CYS A 137 -4.17 3.53 22.36
C CYS A 137 -4.08 3.75 23.88
N ILE A 138 -4.56 2.80 24.69
CA ILE A 138 -4.46 2.84 26.15
C ILE A 138 -2.98 2.78 26.57
N SER A 139 -2.21 1.83 26.03
CA SER A 139 -0.79 1.72 26.34
C SER A 139 -0.02 3.00 25.98
N PHE A 140 -0.30 3.61 24.83
CA PHE A 140 0.33 4.90 24.48
C PHE A 140 -0.07 6.02 25.43
N ARG A 141 -1.33 6.09 25.86
CA ARG A 141 -1.76 7.08 26.87
C ARG A 141 -1.06 6.86 28.21
N ASP A 142 -0.85 5.62 28.63
CA ASP A 142 -0.25 5.30 29.94
C ASP A 142 1.28 5.46 29.94
N GLU A 143 1.95 5.15 28.82
CA GLU A 143 3.41 5.21 28.68
C GLU A 143 3.92 6.58 28.21
N SER A 144 3.04 7.51 27.83
CA SER A 144 3.42 8.83 27.32
C SER A 144 2.62 9.97 27.96
N ASN A 145 3.14 11.20 27.90
CA ASN A 145 2.42 12.40 28.38
C ASN A 145 1.36 12.90 27.38
N LEU A 146 0.77 12.00 26.59
CA LEU A 146 -0.04 12.34 25.42
C LEU A 146 -1.47 11.84 25.66
N ASP A 147 -2.46 12.72 25.53
CA ASP A 147 -3.85 12.28 25.63
C ASP A 147 -4.30 11.66 24.31
N VAL A 148 -4.39 10.33 24.29
CA VAL A 148 -4.78 9.56 23.09
C VAL A 148 -6.24 9.15 23.17
N SER A 149 -7.08 9.66 22.27
CA SER A 149 -8.49 9.25 22.14
C SER A 149 -8.71 8.33 20.94
N LEU A 150 -9.66 7.39 21.04
CA LEU A 150 -10.00 6.44 19.99
C LEU A 150 -11.51 6.50 19.69
N ALA A 151 -11.86 6.64 18.42
CA ALA A 151 -13.22 6.56 17.92
C ALA A 151 -13.32 5.61 16.72
N ILE A 152 -13.93 4.44 16.92
CA ILE A 152 -14.22 3.48 15.85
C ILE A 152 -15.73 3.53 15.57
N ARG A 153 -16.11 3.90 14.35
CA ARG A 153 -17.53 3.91 13.92
C ARG A 153 -18.05 2.48 13.77
N SER A 154 -19.32 2.26 14.12
CA SER A 154 -19.96 0.94 14.18
C SER A 154 -19.77 0.13 12.89
N GLU A 155 -19.91 0.77 11.74
CA GLU A 155 -19.79 0.15 10.42
C GLU A 155 -18.36 -0.29 10.08
N ALA A 156 -17.36 0.27 10.76
CA ALA A 156 -15.97 -0.14 10.65
C ALA A 156 -15.64 -1.31 11.59
N VAL A 157 -16.27 -1.39 12.77
CA VAL A 157 -16.04 -2.48 13.74
C VAL A 157 -16.31 -3.84 13.09
N ASP A 158 -17.45 -3.96 12.40
CA ASP A 158 -17.84 -5.20 11.72
C ASP A 158 -16.80 -5.65 10.68
N ILE A 159 -16.18 -4.71 9.96
CA ILE A 159 -15.16 -5.00 8.94
C ILE A 159 -13.82 -5.38 9.58
N LEU A 160 -13.38 -4.64 10.60
CA LEU A 160 -12.10 -4.88 11.28
C LEU A 160 -12.06 -6.26 11.92
N ASN A 161 -13.18 -6.71 12.47
CA ASN A 161 -13.31 -8.02 13.11
C ASN A 161 -13.78 -9.12 12.13
N SER A 162 -14.13 -8.77 10.89
CA SER A 162 -14.61 -9.73 9.89
C SER A 162 -13.52 -10.75 9.52
N PRO A 163 -13.88 -12.03 9.30
CA PRO A 163 -12.98 -13.00 8.69
C PRO A 163 -12.72 -12.71 7.20
N VAL A 164 -13.51 -11.82 6.58
CA VAL A 164 -13.31 -11.41 5.18
C VAL A 164 -12.05 -10.56 5.00
N LEU A 165 -11.62 -9.85 6.06
CA LEU A 165 -10.41 -9.03 6.02
C LEU A 165 -9.19 -9.93 6.29
N PRO A 166 -8.25 -10.10 5.35
CA PRO A 166 -7.09 -10.96 5.55
C PRO A 166 -6.23 -10.51 6.73
N ASN A 167 -5.67 -11.46 7.50
CA ASN A 167 -4.81 -11.15 8.66
C ASN A 167 -3.64 -10.22 8.31
N ALA A 168 -3.04 -10.38 7.12
CA ALA A 168 -2.00 -9.47 6.65
C ALA A 168 -2.48 -8.02 6.52
N GLN A 169 -3.72 -7.80 6.08
CA GLN A 169 -4.29 -6.45 6.01
C GLN A 169 -4.63 -5.90 7.40
N LYS A 170 -5.13 -6.75 8.31
CA LYS A 170 -5.35 -6.38 9.71
C LYS A 170 -4.07 -5.93 10.39
N LEU A 171 -3.00 -6.71 10.23
CA LEU A 171 -1.66 -6.38 10.73
C LEU A 171 -1.16 -5.05 10.14
N ASN A 172 -1.32 -4.84 8.84
CA ASN A 172 -0.90 -3.58 8.20
C ASN A 172 -1.65 -2.36 8.78
N ILE A 173 -2.96 -2.46 8.99
CA ILE A 173 -3.76 -1.38 9.61
C ILE A 173 -3.24 -1.09 11.02
N TYR A 174 -3.02 -2.13 11.82
CA TYR A 174 -2.45 -1.98 13.15
C TYR A 174 -1.08 -1.27 13.11
N ARG A 175 -0.18 -1.72 12.22
CA ARG A 175 1.16 -1.13 12.05
C ARG A 175 1.11 0.33 11.64
N ILE A 176 0.19 0.72 10.75
CA ILE A 176 0.00 2.12 10.35
C ILE A 176 -0.37 2.97 11.57
N ILE A 177 -1.30 2.49 12.41
CA ILE A 177 -1.73 3.23 13.60
C ILE A 177 -0.58 3.32 14.61
N GLN A 178 0.11 2.21 14.88
CA GLN A 178 1.26 2.14 15.79
C GLN A 178 2.36 3.11 15.38
N GLU A 179 2.80 3.05 14.13
CA GLU A 179 3.87 3.91 13.61
C GLU A 179 3.43 5.38 13.60
N SER A 180 2.16 5.67 13.32
CA SER A 180 1.63 7.03 13.38
C SER A 180 1.67 7.59 14.81
N LEU A 181 1.23 6.81 15.80
CA LEU A 181 1.28 7.19 17.22
C LEU A 181 2.72 7.40 17.68
N PHE A 182 3.63 6.50 17.31
CA PHE A 182 5.05 6.62 17.62
C PHE A 182 5.66 7.89 17.02
N ASN A 183 5.34 8.19 15.76
CA ASN A 183 5.81 9.41 15.11
C ASN A 183 5.27 10.68 15.79
N VAL A 184 4.00 10.68 16.23
CA VAL A 184 3.47 11.80 17.01
C VAL A 184 4.23 11.97 18.32
N GLN A 185 4.37 10.88 19.09
CA GLN A 185 5.08 10.90 20.38
C GLN A 185 6.51 11.44 20.24
N LYS A 186 7.22 11.03 19.18
CA LYS A 186 8.63 11.36 18.99
C LYS A 186 8.88 12.72 18.33
N HIS A 187 7.98 13.17 17.46
CA HIS A 187 8.27 14.27 16.54
C HIS A 187 7.24 15.41 16.56
N ALA A 188 5.99 15.17 16.96
CA ALA A 188 4.95 16.18 16.82
C ALA A 188 4.85 17.16 18.00
N HIS A 189 5.43 16.84 19.16
CA HIS A 189 5.28 17.62 20.40
C HIS A 189 3.80 17.92 20.73
N ALA A 190 2.90 17.00 20.39
CA ALA A 190 1.47 17.16 20.60
C ALA A 190 1.10 16.80 22.05
N GLU A 191 0.10 17.50 22.60
CA GLU A 191 -0.49 17.17 23.90
C GLU A 191 -1.69 16.22 23.76
N GLU A 192 -2.34 16.20 22.59
CA GLU A 192 -3.52 15.40 22.30
C GLU A 192 -3.43 14.75 20.91
N VAL A 193 -3.90 13.50 20.80
CA VAL A 193 -4.08 12.77 19.54
C VAL A 193 -5.43 12.08 19.51
N SER A 194 -6.08 12.12 18.35
CA SER A 194 -7.33 11.39 18.09
C SER A 194 -7.15 10.38 16.96
N VAL A 195 -7.41 9.10 17.23
CA VAL A 195 -7.45 8.03 16.22
C VAL A 195 -8.91 7.79 15.83
N ILE A 196 -9.24 7.99 14.55
CA ILE A 196 -10.61 7.86 14.05
C ILE A 196 -10.64 6.81 12.92
N ILE A 197 -11.44 5.76 13.10
CA ILE A 197 -11.65 4.74 12.08
C ILE A 197 -13.11 4.78 11.63
N ARG A 198 -13.31 4.97 10.33
CA ARG A 198 -14.64 5.03 9.70
C ARG A 198 -14.64 4.27 8.38
N ARG A 199 -15.78 3.67 8.05
CA ARG A 199 -16.03 3.15 6.71
C ARG A 199 -16.36 4.32 5.80
N GLU A 200 -15.57 4.53 4.77
CA GLU A 200 -15.90 5.48 3.71
C GLU A 200 -16.92 4.82 2.77
N VAL A 201 -18.15 5.33 2.75
CA VAL A 201 -19.17 4.91 1.79
C VAL A 201 -18.93 5.73 0.53
N ARG A 202 -18.51 5.07 -0.54
CA ARG A 202 -18.24 5.67 -1.84
C ARG A 202 -19.37 5.37 -2.81
#